data_AF-A0A9C9FXY6-F1
#
_entry.id   AF-A0A9C9FXY6-F1
#
_cell.length_a   1.000
_cell.length_b   1.000
_cell.length_c   1.000
_cell.angle_alpha   90.00
_cell.angle_beta   90.00
_cell.angle_gamma   90.00
#
_symmetry.space_group_name_H-M   'P 1'
#
loop_
_entity.id
_entity.type
_entity.pdbx_description
1 polymer ?
#
loop_
_entity_poly.entity_id
_entity_poly.type
_entity_poly.pdbx_seq_one_letter_code
_entity_poly.pdbx_strand_id
1 'polypeptide(L)'
;MVKSGAAGIQGSNLKTVHATVNARVIRNADARIIASASIHVNVAHLDEVAGASLAIEQASRKLARKLDTKIRSLVTKEQAVGPSMVLNISGLKSYRHLNAIMLTLGRSTPGVENVRLEDFTSGTATILITYRGGLRELADDLVHEHFRDFRLEPTHVTSNRIDLRSVLDKAE
;
A
#
# COMPACT_ATOMS: atom_id res chain seq x y z
N MET A 1 -10.76 23.33 -15.27
CA MET A 1 -10.48 24.17 -16.47
C MET A 1 -10.01 23.23 -17.58
N VAL A 2 -10.86 22.95 -18.57
CA VAL A 2 -10.54 22.02 -19.68
C VAL A 2 -9.96 22.84 -20.83
N LYS A 3 -8.75 22.53 -21.27
CA LYS A 3 -8.12 23.15 -22.45
C LYS A 3 -8.14 22.13 -23.58
N SER A 4 -9.12 22.24 -24.48
CA SER A 4 -9.19 21.46 -25.72
C SER A 4 -8.20 22.04 -26.73
N GLY A 5 -7.20 21.26 -27.12
CA GLY A 5 -6.31 21.53 -28.25
C GLY A 5 -6.56 20.50 -29.34
N ALA A 6 -7.49 20.78 -30.25
CA ALA A 6 -7.75 19.95 -31.42
C ALA A 6 -6.71 20.27 -32.50
N ALA A 7 -5.69 19.43 -32.66
CA ALA A 7 -4.86 19.41 -33.86
C ALA A 7 -5.50 18.44 -34.87
N GLY A 8 -6.31 18.97 -35.79
CA GLY A 8 -6.92 18.19 -36.87
C GLY A 8 -5.92 17.81 -37.96
N ILE A 9 -6.09 16.63 -38.55
CA ILE A 9 -5.30 16.15 -39.69
C ILE A 9 -5.77 16.92 -40.94
N GLN A 10 -4.89 17.71 -41.56
CA GLN A 10 -5.21 18.59 -42.69
C GLN A 10 -5.97 17.83 -43.79
N GLY A 11 -7.19 18.30 -44.10
CA GLY A 11 -8.03 17.78 -45.18
C GLY A 11 -9.17 16.84 -44.76
N SER A 12 -9.31 16.50 -43.46
CA SER A 12 -10.44 15.71 -42.97
C SER A 12 -11.10 16.37 -41.74
N ASN A 13 -12.43 16.27 -41.62
CA ASN A 13 -13.17 16.71 -40.42
C ASN A 13 -12.95 15.79 -39.19
N LEU A 14 -11.94 14.92 -39.21
CA LEU A 14 -11.59 14.05 -38.10
C LEU A 14 -10.99 14.87 -36.96
N LYS A 15 -11.65 14.78 -35.80
CA LYS A 15 -11.14 15.31 -34.54
C LYS A 15 -10.43 14.19 -33.79
N THR A 16 -9.27 14.49 -33.21
CA THR A 16 -8.65 13.60 -32.23
C THR A 16 -9.16 13.95 -30.84
N VAL A 17 -9.79 12.98 -30.20
CA VAL A 17 -10.27 13.09 -28.83
C VAL A 17 -9.34 12.31 -27.92
N HIS A 18 -8.97 12.94 -26.80
CA HIS A 18 -8.03 12.40 -25.83
C HIS A 18 -8.76 12.12 -24.51
N ALA A 19 -8.51 10.97 -23.89
CA ALA A 19 -9.03 10.63 -22.58
C ALA A 19 -7.93 10.08 -21.68
N THR A 20 -7.90 10.54 -20.42
CA THR A 20 -7.03 9.99 -19.38
C THR A 20 -7.88 9.59 -18.19
N VAL A 21 -7.79 8.32 -17.79
CA VAL A 21 -8.51 7.78 -16.63
C VAL A 21 -7.51 7.30 -15.59
N ASN A 22 -7.72 7.72 -14.34
CA ASN A 22 -6.90 7.36 -13.20
C ASN A 22 -7.76 6.66 -12.16
N ALA A 23 -7.24 5.61 -11.54
CA ALA A 23 -7.93 4.92 -10.47
C ALA A 23 -6.97 4.36 -9.42
N ARG A 24 -7.47 4.25 -8.20
CA ARG A 24 -6.80 3.68 -7.04
C ARG A 24 -7.74 2.64 -6.41
N VAL A 25 -7.18 1.50 -6.03
CA VAL A 25 -7.87 0.44 -5.31
C VAL A 25 -7.43 0.54 -3.86
N ILE A 26 -8.39 0.74 -2.97
CA ILE A 26 -8.17 0.95 -1.55
C ILE A 26 -8.70 -0.28 -0.82
N ARG A 27 -7.86 -0.87 0.04
CA ARG A 27 -8.26 -1.96 0.93
C ARG A 27 -9.09 -1.38 2.07
N ASN A 28 -10.30 -1.91 2.27
CA ASN A 28 -11.23 -1.39 3.29
C ASN A 28 -10.63 -1.51 4.71
N ALA A 29 -9.97 -2.63 5.01
CA ALA A 29 -9.52 -2.93 6.36
C ALA A 29 -8.43 -2.00 6.92
N ASP A 30 -7.56 -1.41 6.08
CA ASP A 30 -6.45 -0.53 6.52
C ASP A 30 -6.36 0.79 5.74
N ALA A 31 -7.33 1.07 4.86
CA ALA A 31 -7.35 2.22 3.96
C ALA A 31 -6.11 2.35 3.05
N ARG A 32 -5.34 1.27 2.83
CA ARG A 32 -4.13 1.34 2.01
C ARG A 32 -4.44 1.19 0.53
N ILE A 33 -3.69 1.91 -0.29
CA ILE A 33 -3.73 1.76 -1.75
C ILE A 33 -2.97 0.49 -2.13
N ILE A 34 -3.69 -0.54 -2.56
CA ILE A 34 -3.12 -1.84 -2.96
C ILE A 34 -2.82 -1.94 -4.46
N ALA A 35 -3.48 -1.10 -5.26
CA ALA A 35 -3.19 -0.97 -6.69
C ALA A 35 -3.58 0.42 -7.19
N SER A 36 -2.85 0.90 -8.19
CA SER A 36 -3.20 2.12 -8.91
C SER A 36 -2.84 1.99 -10.38
N ALA A 37 -3.58 2.69 -11.24
CA ALA A 37 -3.30 2.74 -12.65
C ALA A 37 -3.75 4.08 -13.25
N SER A 38 -3.03 4.50 -14.28
CA SER A 38 -3.38 5.59 -15.18
C SER A 38 -3.31 5.06 -16.60
N ILE A 39 -4.32 5.37 -17.41
CA ILE A 39 -4.38 5.01 -18.82
C ILE A 39 -4.75 6.24 -19.63
N HIS A 40 -4.01 6.44 -20.71
CA HIS A 40 -4.24 7.46 -21.71
C HIS A 40 -4.65 6.80 -23.04
N VAL A 41 -5.67 7.33 -23.71
CA VAL A 41 -6.17 6.84 -25.01
C VAL A 41 -6.52 8.03 -25.91
N ASN A 42 -6.22 7.85 -27.19
CA ASN A 42 -6.56 8.78 -28.26
C ASN A 42 -7.47 8.08 -29.26
N VAL A 43 -8.57 8.73 -29.64
CA VAL A 43 -9.54 8.23 -30.60
C VAL A 43 -9.76 9.29 -31.66
N ALA A 44 -9.65 8.93 -32.94
CA ALA A 44 -10.05 9.80 -34.03
C ALA A 44 -11.55 9.59 -34.32
N HIS A 45 -12.33 10.67 -34.31
CA HIS A 45 -13.77 10.61 -34.54
C HIS A 45 -14.27 11.93 -35.17
N LEU A 46 -15.33 11.87 -35.99
CA LEU A 46 -15.92 13.07 -36.60
C LEU A 46 -16.74 13.88 -35.59
N ASP A 47 -17.53 13.16 -34.78
CA ASP A 47 -18.27 13.70 -33.66
C ASP A 47 -17.43 13.65 -32.37
N GLU A 48 -17.28 14.79 -31.71
CA GLU A 48 -16.47 14.94 -30.50
C GLU A 48 -17.11 14.28 -29.27
N VAL A 49 -18.44 14.34 -29.14
CA VAL A 49 -19.18 13.76 -28.01
C VAL A 49 -19.14 12.24 -28.10
N ALA A 50 -19.41 11.69 -29.28
CA ALA A 50 -19.30 10.24 -29.51
C ALA A 50 -17.83 9.76 -29.37
N GLY A 51 -16.87 10.54 -29.89
CA GLY A 51 -15.44 10.28 -29.74
C GLY A 51 -14.97 10.30 -28.30
N ALA A 52 -15.49 11.21 -27.47
CA ALA A 52 -15.19 11.28 -26.04
C ALA A 52 -15.73 10.07 -25.28
N SER A 53 -16.98 9.68 -25.54
CA SER A 53 -17.57 8.47 -24.93
C SER A 53 -16.74 7.24 -25.27
N LEU A 54 -16.35 7.07 -26.54
CA LEU A 54 -15.51 5.97 -26.99
C LEU A 54 -14.11 6.00 -26.36
N ALA A 55 -13.47 7.15 -26.28
CA ALA A 55 -12.15 7.30 -25.67
C ALA A 55 -12.16 6.95 -24.18
N ILE A 56 -13.18 7.41 -23.44
CA ILE A 56 -13.36 7.08 -22.01
C ILE A 56 -13.63 5.59 -21.85
N GLU A 57 -14.50 4.98 -22.66
CA GLU A 57 -14.79 3.56 -22.59
C GLU A 57 -13.52 2.72 -22.82
N GLN A 58 -12.75 3.03 -23.86
CA GLN A 58 -11.50 2.32 -24.17
C GLN A 58 -10.46 2.48 -23.06
N ALA A 59 -10.28 3.70 -22.54
CA ALA A 59 -9.37 3.97 -21.43
C ALA A 59 -9.80 3.20 -20.17
N SER A 60 -11.10 3.18 -19.87
CA SER A 60 -11.67 2.49 -18.71
C SER A 60 -11.51 0.97 -18.81
N ARG A 61 -11.78 0.36 -19.98
CA ARG A 61 -11.58 -1.08 -20.21
C ARG A 61 -10.12 -1.48 -20.06
N LYS A 62 -9.19 -0.69 -20.60
CA LYS A 62 -7.74 -0.92 -20.45
C LYS A 62 -7.30 -0.79 -18.99
N LEU A 63 -7.83 0.21 -18.29
CA LEU A 63 -7.54 0.44 -16.88
C LEU A 63 -8.05 -0.72 -16.01
N ALA A 64 -9.28 -1.18 -16.25
CA ALA A 64 -9.88 -2.29 -15.51
C ALA A 64 -9.03 -3.57 -15.65
N ARG A 65 -8.62 -3.92 -16.88
CA ARG A 65 -7.71 -5.06 -17.12
C ARG A 65 -6.38 -4.92 -16.37
N LYS A 66 -5.77 -3.73 -16.41
CA LYS A 66 -4.50 -3.46 -15.72
C LYS A 66 -4.64 -3.58 -14.20
N LEU A 67 -5.74 -3.11 -13.63
CA LEU A 67 -6.02 -3.25 -12.20
C LEU A 67 -6.30 -4.70 -11.81
N ASP A 68 -7.09 -5.44 -12.60
CA ASP A 68 -7.37 -6.87 -12.34
C ASP A 68 -6.07 -7.68 -12.28
N THR A 69 -5.15 -7.49 -13.25
CA THR A 69 -3.84 -8.15 -13.23
C THR A 69 -3.04 -7.81 -11.98
N LYS A 70 -3.01 -6.53 -11.57
CA LYS A 70 -2.30 -6.09 -10.35
C LYS A 70 -2.91 -6.70 -9.08
N ILE A 71 -4.24 -6.71 -8.97
CA ILE A 71 -4.95 -7.28 -7.83
C ILE A 71 -4.68 -8.78 -7.75
N ARG A 72 -4.82 -9.52 -8.86
CA ARG A 72 -4.53 -10.97 -8.88
C ARG A 72 -3.09 -11.27 -8.47
N SER A 73 -2.13 -10.54 -9.02
CA SER A 73 -0.72 -10.68 -8.65
C SER A 73 -0.50 -10.45 -7.15
N LEU A 74 -1.16 -9.45 -6.57
CA LEU A 74 -1.10 -9.18 -5.14
C LEU A 74 -1.73 -10.32 -4.33
N VAL A 75 -2.92 -10.80 -4.69
CA VAL A 75 -3.59 -11.91 -4.01
C VAL A 75 -2.75 -13.18 -4.06
N THR A 76 -2.18 -13.53 -5.22
CA THR A 76 -1.28 -14.69 -5.37
C THR A 76 -0.03 -14.52 -4.50
N LYS A 77 0.54 -13.31 -4.44
CA LYS A 77 1.68 -13.04 -3.55
C LYS A 77 1.28 -13.22 -2.09
N GLU A 78 0.16 -12.68 -1.65
CA GLU A 78 -0.32 -12.82 -0.26
C GLU A 78 -0.62 -14.28 0.11
N GLN A 79 -1.06 -15.11 -0.84
CA GLN A 79 -1.21 -16.55 -0.62
C GLN A 79 0.12 -17.27 -0.44
N ALA A 80 1.18 -16.83 -1.12
CA ALA A 80 2.50 -17.48 -1.06
C ALA A 80 3.34 -17.06 0.15
N VAL A 81 3.34 -15.76 0.49
CA VAL A 81 4.22 -15.18 1.51
C VAL A 81 3.48 -14.54 2.68
N GLY A 82 2.15 -14.65 2.72
CA GLY A 82 1.31 -14.05 3.75
C GLY A 82 0.90 -12.60 3.43
N PRO A 83 -0.16 -12.09 4.09
CA PRO A 83 -0.66 -10.75 3.85
C PRO A 83 0.28 -9.69 4.45
N SER A 84 0.18 -8.49 3.90
CA SER A 84 0.81 -7.32 4.50
C SER A 84 0.00 -6.79 5.69
N MET A 85 0.68 -6.45 6.78
CA MET A 85 0.11 -6.00 8.05
C MET A 85 0.80 -4.71 8.53
N VAL A 86 0.10 -3.93 9.34
CA VAL A 86 0.61 -2.67 9.89
C VAL A 86 1.00 -2.86 11.36
N LEU A 87 2.22 -2.48 11.71
CA LEU A 87 2.66 -2.32 13.09
C LEU A 87 2.84 -0.83 13.38
N ASN A 88 2.08 -0.28 14.32
CA ASN A 88 2.34 1.06 14.84
C ASN A 88 3.04 0.92 16.18
N ILE A 89 4.18 1.57 16.33
CA ILE A 89 4.98 1.47 17.55
C ILE A 89 5.14 2.87 18.11
N SER A 90 4.58 3.09 19.29
CA SER A 90 4.66 4.36 20.01
C SER A 90 5.64 4.29 21.17
N GLY A 91 6.06 5.44 21.70
CA GLY A 91 6.91 5.52 22.89
C GLY A 91 8.40 5.27 22.64
N LEU A 92 8.82 5.17 21.38
CA LEU A 92 10.23 5.00 21.02
C LEU A 92 11.03 6.23 21.45
N LYS A 93 12.09 6.02 22.24
CA LYS A 93 12.95 7.12 22.73
C LYS A 93 14.03 7.53 21.74
N SER A 94 14.38 6.64 20.82
CA SER A 94 15.42 6.89 19.83
C SER A 94 15.20 6.06 18.57
N TYR A 95 15.77 6.52 17.45
CA TYR A 95 15.79 5.75 16.21
C TYR A 95 16.54 4.41 16.34
N ARG A 96 17.45 4.30 17.31
CA ARG A 96 18.13 3.04 17.64
C ARG A 96 17.16 1.96 18.12
N HIS A 97 16.14 2.33 18.91
CA HIS A 97 15.10 1.39 19.34
C HIS A 97 14.32 0.87 18.14
N LEU A 98 13.93 1.77 17.22
CA LEU A 98 13.29 1.37 15.96
C LEU A 98 14.17 0.41 15.15
N ASN A 99 15.45 0.71 15.00
CA ASN A 99 16.38 -0.13 14.25
C ASN A 99 16.53 -1.53 14.87
N ALA A 100 16.58 -1.62 16.21
CA ALA A 100 16.61 -2.89 16.92
C ALA A 100 15.34 -3.72 16.63
N ILE A 101 14.16 -3.09 16.69
CA ILE A 101 12.89 -3.77 16.37
C ILE A 101 12.87 -4.25 14.93
N MET A 102 13.26 -3.40 13.96
CA MET A 102 13.29 -3.80 12.54
C MET A 102 14.26 -4.96 12.29
N LEU A 103 15.40 -4.99 12.97
CA LEU A 103 16.36 -6.09 12.87
C LEU A 103 15.83 -7.38 13.47
N THR A 104 15.21 -7.33 14.65
CA THR A 104 14.57 -8.50 15.29
C THR A 104 13.47 -9.06 14.41
N LEU A 105 12.55 -8.21 13.93
CA LEU A 105 11.48 -8.61 13.01
C LEU A 105 12.04 -9.27 11.74
N GLY A 106 13.08 -8.70 11.14
CA GLY A 106 13.62 -9.20 9.87
C GLY A 106 14.54 -10.41 9.97
N ARG A 107 15.06 -10.75 11.16
CA ARG A 107 16.08 -11.81 11.33
C ARG A 107 15.69 -12.89 12.31
N SER A 108 14.92 -12.55 13.32
CA SER A 108 14.68 -13.39 14.50
C SER A 108 13.23 -13.83 14.64
N THR A 109 12.27 -13.11 14.04
CA THR A 109 10.85 -13.49 14.08
C THR A 109 10.51 -14.45 12.94
N PRO A 110 10.24 -15.75 13.23
CA PRO A 110 9.92 -16.73 12.19
C PRO A 110 8.66 -16.34 11.43
N GLY A 111 8.63 -16.55 10.11
CA GLY A 111 7.45 -16.23 9.29
C GLY A 111 7.37 -14.77 8.83
N VAL A 112 8.24 -13.86 9.30
CA VAL A 112 8.36 -12.52 8.73
C VAL A 112 9.16 -12.58 7.42
N GLU A 113 8.54 -12.15 6.33
CA GLU A 113 9.12 -12.18 4.98
C GLU A 113 9.71 -10.84 4.56
N ASN A 114 9.13 -9.76 5.06
CA ASN A 114 9.55 -8.41 4.71
C ASN A 114 9.19 -7.45 5.83
N VAL A 115 10.06 -6.46 6.05
CA VAL A 115 9.89 -5.39 7.03
C VAL A 115 10.27 -4.08 6.36
N ARG A 116 9.36 -3.10 6.38
CA ARG A 116 9.57 -1.79 5.76
C ARG A 116 9.06 -0.69 6.68
N LEU A 117 9.88 0.34 6.90
CA LEU A 117 9.43 1.56 7.55
C LEU A 117 8.57 2.38 6.58
N GLU A 118 7.34 2.74 6.98
CA GLU A 118 6.49 3.67 6.23
C GLU A 118 6.70 5.11 6.71
N ASP A 119 6.71 5.31 8.03
CA ASP A 119 6.90 6.62 8.64
C ASP A 119 7.57 6.50 10.02
N PHE A 120 8.31 7.54 10.41
CA PHE A 120 8.81 7.71 11.77
C PHE A 120 8.74 9.19 12.17
N THR A 121 7.86 9.49 13.11
CA THR A 121 7.58 10.85 13.58
C THR A 121 7.37 10.85 15.08
N SER A 122 8.05 11.76 15.79
CA SER A 122 7.82 12.05 17.23
C SER A 122 7.78 10.80 18.13
N GLY A 123 8.72 9.87 17.94
CA GLY A 123 8.80 8.63 18.74
C GLY A 123 7.71 7.60 18.42
N THR A 124 7.02 7.77 17.28
CA THR A 124 6.07 6.82 16.73
C THR A 124 6.56 6.34 15.37
N ALA A 125 6.56 5.04 15.14
CA ALA A 125 6.90 4.43 13.87
C ALA A 125 5.69 3.67 13.31
N THR A 126 5.46 3.80 12.00
CA THR A 126 4.56 2.91 11.27
C THR A 126 5.41 1.99 10.40
N ILE A 127 5.32 0.70 10.67
CA ILE A 127 6.06 -0.35 9.98
C ILE A 127 5.06 -1.21 9.22
N LEU A 128 5.39 -1.47 7.96
CA LEU A 128 4.75 -2.46 7.14
C LEU A 128 5.52 -3.78 7.24
N ILE A 129 4.83 -4.84 7.60
CA ILE A 129 5.40 -6.20 7.57
C ILE A 129 4.63 -7.10 6.60
N THR A 130 5.30 -8.12 6.08
CA THR A 130 4.67 -9.27 5.41
C THR A 130 4.93 -10.48 6.30
N TYR A 131 3.86 -11.17 6.73
CA TYR A 131 3.96 -12.22 7.74
C TYR A 131 3.16 -13.47 7.34
N ARG A 132 3.82 -14.63 7.38
CA ARG A 132 3.25 -15.97 7.16
C ARG A 132 2.65 -16.53 8.46
N GLY A 133 1.58 -15.90 8.95
CA GLY A 133 0.87 -16.34 10.16
C GLY A 133 -0.27 -15.40 10.55
N GLY A 134 -0.87 -15.65 11.71
CA GLY A 134 -1.92 -14.80 12.28
C GLY A 134 -1.35 -13.59 13.03
N LEU A 135 -2.09 -12.47 13.05
CA LEU A 135 -1.69 -11.28 13.84
C LEU A 135 -1.56 -11.56 15.34
N ARG A 136 -2.38 -12.46 15.86
CA ARG A 136 -2.35 -12.82 17.30
C ARG A 136 -1.07 -13.57 17.64
N GLU A 137 -0.70 -14.55 16.82
CA GLU A 137 0.55 -15.29 16.97
C GLU A 137 1.74 -14.33 16.94
N LEU A 138 1.78 -13.40 15.99
CA LEU A 138 2.82 -12.38 15.94
C LEU A 138 2.81 -11.47 17.18
N ALA A 139 1.63 -11.05 17.66
CA ALA A 139 1.52 -10.24 18.87
C ALA A 139 2.08 -10.99 20.09
N ASP A 140 1.76 -12.27 20.21
CA ASP A 140 2.24 -13.15 21.28
C ASP A 140 3.76 -13.33 21.18
N ASP A 141 4.31 -13.59 20.00
CA ASP A 141 5.75 -13.67 19.77
C ASP A 141 6.46 -12.38 20.19
N LEU A 142 5.93 -11.22 19.78
CA LEU A 142 6.51 -9.91 20.08
C LEU A 142 6.50 -9.54 21.57
N VAL A 143 5.58 -10.11 22.37
CA VAL A 143 5.56 -9.91 23.83
C VAL A 143 6.69 -10.67 24.52
N HIS A 144 7.08 -11.82 23.98
CA HIS A 144 8.16 -12.64 24.53
C HIS A 144 9.55 -12.21 24.03
N GLU A 145 9.60 -11.32 23.04
CA GLU A 145 10.84 -10.70 22.58
C GLU A 145 11.36 -9.68 23.60
N HIS A 146 12.53 -9.97 24.16
CA HIS A 146 13.22 -9.06 25.07
C HIS A 146 14.25 -8.24 24.31
N PHE A 147 14.06 -6.91 24.28
CA PHE A 147 15.12 -6.00 23.85
C PHE A 147 15.96 -5.60 25.05
N ARG A 148 17.21 -5.21 24.81
CA ARG A 148 18.20 -5.00 25.87
C ARG A 148 17.77 -3.99 26.94
N ASP A 149 17.04 -2.95 26.56
CA ASP A 149 16.67 -1.81 27.40
C ASP A 149 15.17 -1.45 27.37
N PHE A 150 14.36 -2.27 26.69
CA PHE A 150 12.92 -2.04 26.58
C PHE A 150 12.20 -3.34 26.18
N ARG A 151 10.87 -3.31 26.32
CA ARG A 151 9.97 -4.32 25.78
C ARG A 151 8.86 -3.69 24.97
N LEU A 152 8.19 -4.51 24.17
CA LEU A 152 7.02 -4.12 23.41
C LEU A 152 5.77 -4.66 24.08
N GLU A 153 4.82 -3.77 24.34
CA GLU A 153 3.52 -4.14 24.90
C GLU A 153 2.42 -3.85 23.86
N PRO A 154 1.64 -4.86 23.44
CA PRO A 154 0.46 -4.65 22.62
C PRO A 154 -0.58 -3.82 23.35
N THR A 155 -0.98 -2.72 22.71
CA THR A 155 -2.03 -1.82 23.20
C THR A 155 -3.34 -2.04 22.44
N HIS A 156 -3.27 -2.48 21.18
CA HIS A 156 -4.43 -2.79 20.38
C HIS A 156 -4.08 -3.80 19.29
N VAL A 157 -4.95 -4.78 19.04
CA VAL A 157 -4.75 -5.81 18.00
C VAL A 157 -6.05 -5.94 17.20
N THR A 158 -5.97 -5.76 15.89
CA THR A 158 -7.07 -5.97 14.95
C THR A 158 -6.79 -7.19 14.06
N SER A 159 -7.55 -7.35 12.97
CA SER A 159 -7.31 -8.39 11.96
C SER A 159 -6.14 -8.10 11.02
N ASN A 160 -5.59 -6.88 11.02
CA ASN A 160 -4.54 -6.44 10.09
C ASN A 160 -3.58 -5.38 10.64
N ARG A 161 -3.78 -4.94 11.89
CA ARG A 161 -2.96 -3.94 12.58
C ARG A 161 -2.65 -4.33 14.02
N ILE A 162 -1.41 -4.13 14.45
CA ILE A 162 -1.01 -4.18 15.86
C ILE A 162 -0.49 -2.79 16.24
N ASP A 163 -1.04 -2.22 17.32
CA ASP A 163 -0.48 -1.04 17.95
C ASP A 163 0.28 -1.47 19.20
N LEU A 164 1.56 -1.14 19.24
CA LEU A 164 2.51 -1.48 20.29
C LEU A 164 2.98 -0.22 20.99
N ARG A 165 3.35 -0.36 22.26
CA ARG A 165 4.07 0.66 23.02
C ARG A 165 5.43 0.12 23.45
N SER A 166 6.48 0.87 23.17
CA SER A 166 7.80 0.65 23.75
C SER A 166 7.80 1.14 25.19
N VAL A 167 8.10 0.23 26.11
CA VAL A 167 8.21 0.50 27.55
C VAL A 167 9.64 0.19 27.96
N LEU A 168 10.34 1.19 28.49
CA LEU A 168 11.69 1.01 29.00
C LEU A 168 11.65 0.09 30.22
N ASP A 169 12.56 -0.87 30.27
CA ASP A 169 12.76 -1.65 31.48
C ASP A 169 13.46 -0.74 32.51
N LYS A 170 12.94 -0.71 33.75
CA LYS A 170 13.61 0.03 34.81
C LYS A 170 14.96 -0.65 35.06
N ALA A 171 16.03 0.14 35.07
CA ALA A 171 17.29 -0.32 35.65
C ALA A 171 17.03 -0.60 37.13
N GLU A 172 17.06 -1.88 37.52
CA GLU A 172 17.24 -2.28 38.91
C GLU A 172 18.67 -1.97 39.37
#